data_AF-A0A2U1TIZ4-F1
#
_entry.id   AF-A0A2U1TIZ4-F1
#
_cell.length_a   1.000
_cell.length_b   1.000
_cell.length_c   1.000
_cell.angle_alpha   90.00
_cell.angle_beta   90.00
_cell.angle_gamma   90.00
#
_symmetry.space_group_name_H-M   'P 1'
#
loop_
_entity.id
_entity.type
_entity.pdbx_description
1 polymer ?
#
loop_
_entity_poly.entity_id
_entity_poly.type
_entity_poly.pdbx_seq_one_letter_code
_entity_poly.pdbx_strand_id
1 'polypeptide(L)'
;MTTYRHKRGKIQDNAIEALLHDPLFRQRVEVNVKGKGSYRRKDKHAKKGNWEVSGKKSNDYLPLTFLFSDMKRCDTTYFIDRFFKIFTV
;
A
#
# COMPACT_ATOMS: atom_id res chain seq x y z
N MET A 1 8.35 4.05 -32.98
CA MET A 1 8.87 3.79 -31.63
C MET A 1 9.57 5.03 -31.12
N THR A 2 9.26 5.48 -29.90
CA THR A 2 9.92 6.63 -29.25
C THR A 2 11.18 6.17 -28.53
N THR A 3 12.29 6.90 -28.68
CA THR A 3 13.58 6.59 -28.03
C THR A 3 13.72 7.33 -26.70
N TYR A 4 14.37 6.68 -25.73
CA TYR A 4 14.66 7.27 -24.42
C TYR A 4 15.92 8.15 -24.48
N ARG A 5 15.90 9.33 -23.84
CA ARG A 5 17.04 10.26 -23.75
C ARG A 5 17.72 10.14 -22.38
N HIS A 6 18.91 9.56 -22.35
CA HIS A 6 19.74 9.39 -21.13
C HIS A 6 20.51 10.67 -20.77
N LYS A 7 20.98 10.78 -19.51
CA LYS A 7 21.66 11.99 -18.99
C LYS A 7 23.19 11.96 -19.09
N ARG A 8 23.78 10.83 -19.48
CA ARG A 8 25.23 10.57 -19.51
C ARG A 8 26.03 11.33 -20.59
N GLY A 9 25.38 12.14 -21.43
CA GLY A 9 26.05 12.81 -22.56
C GLY A 9 26.34 11.83 -23.71
N LYS A 10 27.42 12.04 -24.46
CA LYS A 10 27.86 11.10 -25.52
C LYS A 10 28.55 9.90 -24.86
N ILE A 11 28.02 8.71 -25.09
CA ILE A 11 28.60 7.45 -24.61
C ILE A 11 29.74 7.06 -25.58
N GLN A 12 30.92 6.75 -25.04
CA GLN A 12 32.10 6.39 -25.84
C GLN A 12 32.28 4.86 -25.91
N ASP A 13 32.47 4.21 -24.76
CA ASP A 13 32.82 2.80 -24.72
C ASP A 13 31.59 1.89 -24.54
N ASN A 14 31.05 1.82 -23.32
CA ASN A 14 29.99 0.87 -22.96
C ASN A 14 28.64 1.54 -22.76
N ALA A 15 27.71 1.30 -23.69
CA ALA A 15 26.36 1.85 -23.61
C ALA A 15 25.51 1.27 -22.49
N ILE A 16 25.60 -0.05 -22.25
CA ILE A 16 24.79 -0.71 -21.23
C ILE A 16 25.21 -0.26 -19.83
N GLU A 17 26.52 -0.19 -19.54
CA GLU A 17 27.04 0.26 -18.25
C GLU A 17 26.69 1.73 -17.99
N ALA A 18 26.81 2.59 -19.00
CA ALA A 18 26.39 3.98 -18.90
C ALA A 18 24.90 4.10 -18.55
N LEU A 19 24.05 3.28 -19.17
CA LEU A 19 22.63 3.24 -18.88
C LEU A 19 22.33 2.66 -17.50
N LEU A 20 23.04 1.60 -17.08
CA LEU A 20 22.87 0.97 -15.77
C LEU A 20 23.03 1.97 -14.62
N HIS A 21 23.97 2.90 -14.76
CA HIS A 21 24.18 3.96 -13.78
C HIS A 21 23.37 5.24 -14.06
N ASP A 22 22.47 5.26 -15.05
CA ASP A 22 21.51 6.35 -15.30
C ASP A 22 20.31 6.23 -14.34
N PRO A 23 19.59 7.31 -14.00
CA PRO A 23 18.44 7.25 -13.10
C PRO A 23 17.30 6.34 -13.58
N LEU A 24 17.32 5.98 -14.87
CA LEU A 24 16.41 5.00 -15.46
C LEU A 24 16.43 3.67 -14.68
N PHE A 25 17.62 3.18 -14.33
CA PHE A 25 17.84 1.90 -13.65
C PHE A 25 18.23 2.08 -12.18
N ARG A 26 17.58 3.03 -11.50
CA ARG A 26 17.74 3.17 -10.05
C ARG A 26 17.09 2.03 -9.28
N GLN A 27 17.64 1.72 -8.11
CA GLN A 27 16.98 0.86 -7.14
C GLN A 27 15.60 1.42 -6.79
N ARG A 28 14.59 0.55 -6.86
CA ARG A 28 13.23 0.86 -6.43
C ARG A 28 12.98 0.17 -5.11
N VAL A 29 12.50 0.95 -4.14
CA VAL A 29 12.09 0.45 -2.84
C VAL A 29 10.57 0.56 -2.79
N GLU A 30 9.91 -0.58 -2.58
CA GLU A 30 8.47 -0.61 -2.40
C GLU A 30 8.10 -0.13 -0.99
N VAL A 31 7.06 0.69 -0.89
CA VAL A 31 6.55 1.13 0.41
C VAL A 31 5.69 0.02 1.00
N ASN A 32 6.19 -0.59 2.08
CA ASN A 32 5.47 -1.58 2.85
C ASN A 32 4.15 -1.06 3.43
N VAL A 33 3.17 -1.95 3.58
CA VAL A 33 1.85 -1.62 4.15
C VAL A 33 1.86 -1.64 5.68
N LYS A 34 2.79 -2.36 6.30
CA LYS A 34 2.91 -2.51 7.76
C LYS A 34 4.38 -2.46 8.21
N GLY A 35 4.63 -1.96 9.42
CA GLY A 35 5.96 -1.89 10.03
C GLY A 35 6.62 -0.51 9.89
N LYS A 36 7.96 -0.46 9.93
CA LYS A 36 8.71 0.81 9.82
C LYS A 36 8.46 1.47 8.47
N GLY A 37 8.17 2.77 8.47
CA GLY A 37 7.93 3.54 7.24
C GLY A 37 6.56 3.32 6.60
N SER A 38 5.69 2.50 7.19
CA SER A 38 4.36 2.19 6.63
C SER A 38 3.27 3.24 6.92
N TYR A 39 3.50 4.16 7.87
CA TYR A 39 2.52 5.17 8.26
C TYR A 39 2.21 6.14 7.13
N ARG A 40 0.91 6.30 6.81
CA ARG A 40 0.41 7.24 5.80
C ARG A 40 -0.58 8.19 6.48
N ARG A 41 -0.40 9.51 6.26
CA ARG A 41 -1.31 10.52 6.83
C ARG A 41 -2.74 10.44 6.26
N LYS A 42 -2.88 9.96 5.03
CA LYS A 42 -4.15 9.76 4.34
C LYS A 42 -4.10 8.44 3.60
N ASP A 43 -5.15 7.65 3.74
CA ASP A 43 -5.31 6.42 2.96
C ASP A 43 -5.78 6.72 1.54
N LYS A 44 -5.58 5.76 0.62
CA LYS A 44 -6.03 5.85 -0.79
C LYS A 44 -7.51 6.21 -0.90
N HIS A 45 -8.33 5.63 -0.02
CA HIS A 45 -9.74 5.93 0.11
C HIS A 45 -9.96 6.58 1.48
N ALA A 46 -9.48 7.82 1.63
CA ALA A 46 -9.87 8.65 2.75
C ALA A 46 -11.41 8.71 2.77
N LYS A 47 -12.03 8.52 3.95
CA LYS A 47 -13.47 8.66 4.13
C LYS A 47 -13.84 10.08 3.69
N LYS A 48 -14.21 10.26 2.42
CA LYS A 48 -14.96 11.43 1.97
C LYS A 48 -16.23 11.32 2.81
N GLY A 49 -16.37 12.25 3.76
CA GLY A 49 -17.53 12.28 4.64
C GLY A 49 -18.75 12.06 3.77
N ASN A 50 -19.62 11.16 4.20
CA ASN A 50 -20.99 11.16 3.72
C ASN A 50 -21.52 12.52 4.16
N TRP A 51 -21.29 13.56 3.34
CA TRP A 51 -21.70 14.93 3.62
C TRP A 51 -23.20 14.84 3.77
N GLU A 52 -23.61 14.90 5.03
CA GLU A 52 -24.94 15.08 5.55
C GLU A 52 -25.95 15.31 4.43
N VAL A 53 -26.70 14.25 4.08
CA VAL A 53 -28.01 14.43 3.47
C VAL A 53 -28.85 15.09 4.56
N SER A 54 -28.78 16.42 4.60
CA SER A 54 -29.69 17.24 5.37
C SER A 54 -31.09 17.01 4.82
N GLY A 55 -31.97 16.43 5.62
CA GLY A 55 -33.40 16.46 5.32
C GLY A 55 -34.21 15.29 5.86
N LYS A 56 -34.28 15.15 7.19
CA LYS A 56 -35.53 15.13 7.98
C LYS A 56 -35.30 14.41 9.30
N LYS A 57 -35.52 15.14 10.41
CA LYS A 57 -35.70 14.56 11.74
C LYS A 57 -37.08 13.90 11.79
N SER A 58 -37.15 12.63 12.12
CA SER A 58 -38.28 12.07 12.86
C SER A 58 -37.72 11.27 14.02
N ASN A 59 -38.07 11.72 15.23
CA ASN A 59 -37.80 11.02 16.48
C ASN A 59 -38.51 9.67 16.45
N ASP A 60 -37.77 8.57 16.41
CA ASP A 60 -38.29 7.28 16.88
C ASP A 60 -37.21 6.61 17.72
N TYR A 61 -37.38 6.78 19.03
CA TYR A 61 -36.68 6.14 20.13
C TYR A 61 -36.59 4.62 19.94
N LEU A 62 -35.41 3.99 20.03
CA LEU A 62 -35.26 2.62 20.57
C LEU A 62 -33.83 2.41 21.15
N PRO A 63 -33.68 1.64 22.26
CA PRO A 63 -32.58 1.78 23.21
C PRO A 63 -31.30 0.99 22.87
N LEU A 64 -30.20 1.48 23.44
CA LEU A 64 -28.85 0.91 23.49
C LEU A 64 -28.80 -0.62 23.71
N THR A 65 -28.45 -1.40 22.69
CA THR A 65 -27.69 -2.67 22.85
C THR A 65 -26.89 -2.99 21.57
N PHE A 66 -25.72 -3.61 21.77
CA PHE A 66 -24.77 -4.14 20.76
C PHE A 66 -23.74 -3.19 20.16
N LEU A 67 -22.78 -2.87 21.03
CA LEU A 67 -21.39 -2.57 20.69
C LEU A 67 -20.80 -3.71 19.81
N PHE A 68 -20.78 -3.53 18.49
CA PHE A 68 -20.02 -4.40 17.58
C PHE A 68 -18.59 -3.84 17.48
N SER A 69 -17.68 -4.41 18.26
CA SER A 69 -16.27 -4.04 18.24
C SER A 69 -15.63 -4.39 16.88
N ASP A 70 -15.02 -3.38 16.27
CA ASP A 70 -14.18 -3.47 15.08
C ASP A 70 -13.11 -4.58 15.21
N MET A 71 -13.14 -5.56 14.31
CA MET A 71 -11.97 -6.41 14.03
C MET A 71 -11.66 -6.35 12.54
N LYS A 72 -10.87 -5.34 12.16
CA LYS A 72 -10.13 -5.35 10.89
C LYS A 72 -9.09 -6.46 10.96
N ARG A 73 -9.51 -7.68 10.60
CA ARG A 73 -8.62 -8.77 10.20
C ARG A 73 -7.83 -8.34 8.97
N CYS A 74 -6.54 -8.05 9.16
CA CYS A 74 -5.55 -8.16 8.10
C CYS A 74 -4.85 -9.49 8.31
N ASP A 75 -5.51 -10.58 7.90
CA ASP A 75 -4.98 -11.93 8.01
C ASP A 75 -4.02 -12.20 6.83
N THR A 76 -2.73 -12.00 7.06
CA THR A 76 -1.67 -12.67 6.29
C THR A 76 -0.66 -13.34 7.23
N THR A 77 -1.14 -13.97 8.29
CA THR A 77 -0.33 -14.82 9.18
C THR A 77 -0.66 -16.32 9.06
N TYR A 78 -1.55 -16.73 8.15
CA TYR A 78 -1.97 -18.14 8.00
C TYR A 78 -1.37 -18.88 6.80
N PHE A 79 -0.24 -18.44 6.24
CA PHE A 79 0.44 -19.20 5.18
C PHE A 79 1.81 -19.78 5.62
N ILE A 80 2.54 -19.12 6.51
CA ILE A 80 3.88 -19.59 6.93
C ILE A 80 3.84 -20.46 8.20
N ASP A 81 2.83 -20.30 9.07
CA ASP A 81 2.74 -21.06 10.32
C ASP A 81 2.12 -22.47 10.18
N ARG A 82 1.74 -22.89 8.96
CA ARG A 82 1.33 -24.27 8.65
C ARG A 82 2.34 -25.05 7.80
N PHE A 83 3.36 -24.40 7.26
CA PHE A 83 4.41 -25.12 6.51
C PHE A 83 5.50 -25.68 7.43
N PHE A 84 5.76 -25.05 8.58
CA PHE A 84 6.81 -25.50 9.50
C PHE A 84 6.41 -26.69 10.39
N LYS A 85 5.12 -27.08 10.41
CA LYS A 85 4.61 -28.17 11.26
C LYS A 85 4.55 -29.54 10.56
N ILE A 86 4.94 -29.62 9.29
CA ILE A 86 5.04 -30.87 8.52
C ILE A 86 6.50 -31.34 8.39
N PHE A 87 7.48 -30.45 8.59
CA PHE A 87 8.92 -30.74 8.43
C PHE A 87 9.67 -30.93 9.77
N THR A 88 8.98 -31.39 10.81
CA THR A 88 9.62 -31.82 12.06
C THR A 88 9.16 -33.23 12.40
N VAL A 89 9.75 -34.19 11.70
CA VAL A 89 10.04 -35.56 12.16
C VAL A 89 11.49 -35.83 11.82
#